data_AF-A0A5Q8CQB2-F1
#
_entry.id   AF-A0A5Q8CQB2-F1
#
_cell.length_a   1.000
_cell.length_b   1.000
_cell.length_c   1.000
_cell.angle_alpha   90.00
_cell.angle_beta   90.00
_cell.angle_gamma   90.00
#
_symmetry.space_group_name_H-M   'P 1'
#
loop_
_entity.id
_entity.type
_entity.pdbx_description
1 polymer ?
#
loop_
_entity_poly.entity_id
_entity_poly.type
_entity_poly.pdbx_seq_one_letter_code
_entity_poly.pdbx_strand_id
1 'polypeptide(L)'
;MAIMSHVGQAIAGTRICPKLEINEGAMALMLAAEDVKLDDPTVAAVIRSKVKETVRAWEGKSEDLACAAVLMLYGPSGKIAGLLRFRN
;
A
#
# COMPACT_ATOMS: atom_id res chain seq x y z
N MET A 1 1.93 -9.25 -11.13
CA MET A 1 0.58 -9.05 -10.51
C MET A 1 0.61 -8.86 -8.99
N ALA A 2 1.41 -9.64 -8.25
CA ALA A 2 1.46 -9.56 -6.78
C ALA A 2 1.90 -8.16 -6.27
N ILE A 3 2.93 -7.55 -6.86
CA ILE A 3 3.43 -6.23 -6.43
C ILE A 3 2.39 -5.14 -6.58
N MET A 4 1.65 -5.09 -7.70
CA MET A 4 0.58 -4.09 -7.89
C MET A 4 -0.51 -4.21 -6.82
N SER A 5 -0.78 -5.44 -6.35
CA SER A 5 -1.73 -5.64 -5.25
C SER A 5 -1.19 -5.09 -3.94
N HIS A 6 0.09 -5.30 -3.64
CA HIS A 6 0.74 -4.72 -2.46
C HIS A 6 0.80 -3.20 -2.52
N VAL A 7 1.10 -2.61 -3.69
CA VAL A 7 1.07 -1.16 -3.90
C VAL A 7 -0.34 -0.61 -3.67
N GLY A 8 -1.37 -1.23 -4.25
CA GLY A 8 -2.76 -0.83 -4.02
C GLY A 8 -3.18 -0.94 -2.54
N GLN A 9 -2.76 -1.99 -1.85
CA GLN A 9 -3.02 -2.16 -0.41
C GLN A 9 -2.27 -1.16 0.46
N ALA A 10 -1.02 -0.84 0.14
CA ALA A 10 -0.24 0.18 0.84
C ALA A 10 -0.84 1.58 0.64
N ILE A 11 -1.29 1.91 -0.58
CA ILE A 11 -2.01 3.16 -0.87
C ILE A 11 -3.35 3.22 -0.12
N ALA A 12 -4.09 2.11 -0.04
CA ALA A 12 -5.27 2.05 0.82
C ALA A 12 -4.90 2.26 2.30
N GLY A 13 -3.75 1.71 2.70
CA GLY A 13 -3.15 1.86 4.02
C GLY A 13 -3.03 3.32 4.47
N THR A 14 -2.58 4.21 3.59
CA THR A 14 -2.46 5.65 3.91
C THR A 14 -3.82 6.37 4.01
N ARG A 15 -4.89 5.77 3.50
CA ARG A 15 -6.26 6.29 3.62
C ARG A 15 -6.94 5.85 4.91
N ILE A 16 -6.71 4.60 5.33
CA ILE A 16 -7.28 4.04 6.56
C ILE A 16 -6.43 4.30 7.80
N CYS A 17 -5.17 4.67 7.62
CA CYS A 17 -4.26 5.14 8.66
C CYS A 17 -3.55 6.43 8.20
N PRO A 18 -4.13 7.62 8.50
CA PRO A 18 -3.60 8.90 8.02
C PRO A 18 -2.22 9.27 8.55
N LYS A 19 -1.75 8.61 9.61
CA LYS A 19 -0.41 8.79 10.21
C LYS A 19 0.71 8.21 9.35
N LEU A 20 0.37 7.45 8.31
CA LEU A 20 1.33 6.79 7.43
C LEU A 20 1.36 7.45 6.04
N GLU A 21 2.50 7.28 5.38
CA GLU A 21 2.70 7.62 3.98
C GLU A 21 3.49 6.54 3.25
N ILE A 22 3.41 6.57 1.92
CA ILE A 22 4.21 5.71 1.05
C ILE A 22 5.67 6.16 1.12
N ASN A 23 6.56 5.20 1.32
CA ASN A 23 7.98 5.42 1.06
C ASN A 23 8.21 5.32 -0.46
N GLU A 24 8.23 6.46 -1.14
CA GLU A 24 8.34 6.52 -2.60
C GLU A 24 9.59 5.84 -3.14
N GLY A 25 10.72 5.92 -2.41
CA GLY A 25 11.97 5.25 -2.79
C GLY A 25 11.84 3.73 -2.76
N ALA A 26 11.24 3.17 -1.70
CA ALA A 26 10.98 1.74 -1.60
C ALA A 26 9.98 1.27 -2.68
N MET A 27 8.92 2.06 -2.93
CA MET A 27 7.95 1.76 -3.98
C MET A 27 8.59 1.76 -5.37
N ALA A 28 9.43 2.76 -5.69
CA ALA A 28 10.12 2.84 -6.97
C ALA A 28 11.05 1.63 -7.19
N LEU A 29 11.81 1.23 -6.16
CA LEU A 29 12.66 0.04 -6.23
C LEU A 29 11.85 -1.24 -6.49
N MET A 30 10.72 -1.41 -5.79
CA MET A 30 9.85 -2.58 -6.00
C MET A 30 9.26 -2.63 -7.41
N LEU A 31 8.82 -1.49 -7.95
CA LEU A 31 8.25 -1.42 -9.30
C LEU A 31 9.32 -1.69 -10.37
N ALA A 32 10.53 -1.15 -10.19
CA ALA A 32 11.64 -1.35 -11.11
C ALA A 32 12.13 -2.81 -11.12
N ALA A 33 12.22 -3.45 -9.94
CA ALA A 33 12.65 -4.85 -9.83
C ALA A 33 11.72 -5.84 -10.57
N GLU A 34 10.47 -5.46 -10.80
CA GLU A 34 9.43 -6.29 -11.38
C GLU A 34 8.98 -5.82 -12.77
N ASP A 35 9.77 -4.91 -13.38
CA ASP A 35 9.53 -4.31 -14.70
C ASP A 35 8.10 -3.77 -14.86
N VAL A 36 7.57 -3.14 -13.80
CA VAL A 36 6.20 -2.61 -13.79
C VAL A 36 6.15 -1.29 -14.57
N LYS A 37 5.43 -1.32 -15.68
CA LYS A 37 5.18 -0.16 -16.54
C LYS A 37 3.99 0.66 -16.03
N LEU A 38 4.27 1.79 -15.39
CA LEU A 38 3.22 2.64 -14.79
C LEU A 38 2.27 3.30 -15.82
N ASP A 39 2.69 3.37 -17.07
CA ASP A 39 1.89 3.85 -18.21
C ASP A 39 0.93 2.78 -18.76
N ASP A 40 1.04 1.52 -18.32
CA ASP A 40 0.10 0.46 -18.68
C ASP A 40 -1.25 0.68 -17.96
N PRO A 41 -2.37 0.86 -18.69
CA PRO A 41 -3.69 1.07 -18.09
C PRO A 41 -4.14 -0.11 -17.21
N THR A 42 -3.63 -1.32 -17.44
CA THR A 42 -3.89 -2.52 -16.64
C THR A 42 -3.32 -2.38 -15.24
N VAL A 43 -2.10 -1.84 -15.12
CA VAL A 43 -1.44 -1.59 -13.84
C VAL A 43 -2.25 -0.61 -13.01
N ALA A 44 -2.67 0.50 -13.63
CA ALA A 44 -3.51 1.50 -12.99
C ALA A 44 -4.87 0.92 -12.55
N ALA A 45 -5.49 0.07 -13.38
CA ALA A 45 -6.76 -0.57 -13.05
C ALA A 45 -6.64 -1.52 -11.84
N VAL A 46 -5.59 -2.35 -11.80
CA VAL A 46 -5.33 -3.28 -10.69
C VAL A 46 -5.11 -2.52 -9.38
N ILE A 47 -4.26 -1.49 -9.40
CA ILE A 47 -4.00 -0.66 -8.21
C ILE A 47 -5.29 -0.02 -7.71
N ARG A 48 -6.06 0.64 -8.58
CA ARG A 48 -7.34 1.27 -8.20
C ARG A 48 -8.34 0.27 -7.63
N SER A 49 -8.43 -0.92 -8.22
CA SER A 49 -9.30 -1.99 -7.74
C SER A 49 -8.91 -2.40 -6.31
N LYS A 50 -7.61 -2.64 -6.08
CA LYS A 50 -7.09 -3.06 -4.77
C LYS A 50 -7.21 -1.98 -3.71
N VAL A 51 -7.07 -0.71 -4.09
CA VAL A 51 -7.35 0.42 -3.18
C VAL A 51 -8.80 0.37 -2.71
N LYS A 52 -9.76 0.26 -3.63
CA LYS A 52 -11.20 0.24 -3.30
C LYS A 52 -11.56 -0.96 -2.43
N GLU A 53 -11.11 -2.15 -2.82
CA GLU A 53 -11.33 -3.41 -2.08
C GLU A 53 -10.84 -3.29 -0.63
N THR A 54 -9.61 -2.79 -0.46
CA THR A 54 -8.99 -2.70 0.87
C THR A 54 -9.66 -1.64 1.74
N VAL A 55 -9.93 -0.43 1.22
CA VAL A 55 -10.62 0.62 1.99
C VAL A 55 -11.99 0.11 2.45
N ARG A 56 -12.76 -0.52 1.55
CA ARG A 56 -14.09 -1.05 1.87
C ARG A 56 -14.05 -2.12 2.96
N ALA A 57 -13.04 -2.99 2.95
CA ALA A 57 -12.87 -4.03 3.97
C ALA A 57 -12.62 -3.46 5.39
N TRP A 58 -12.18 -2.20 5.48
CA TRP A 58 -11.87 -1.51 6.72
C TRP A 58 -12.91 -0.44 7.10
N GLU A 59 -13.98 -0.26 6.32
CA GLU A 59 -15.08 0.65 6.67
C GLU A 59 -15.70 0.27 8.03
N GLY A 60 -15.89 1.27 8.90
CA GLY A 60 -16.45 1.10 10.23
C GLY A 60 -15.53 0.40 11.25
N LYS A 61 -14.29 0.07 10.88
CA LYS A 61 -13.28 -0.49 11.79
C LYS A 61 -12.48 0.64 12.45
N SER A 62 -11.93 0.39 13.64
CA SER A 62 -11.13 1.39 14.35
C SER A 62 -9.83 1.72 13.60
N GLU A 63 -9.47 2.99 13.57
CA GLU A 63 -8.21 3.47 12.97
C GLU A 63 -6.98 2.77 13.57
N ASP A 64 -6.91 2.59 14.90
CA ASP A 64 -5.74 1.98 15.54
C ASP A 64 -5.50 0.53 15.09
N LEU A 65 -6.58 -0.27 14.98
CA LEU A 65 -6.49 -1.61 14.40
C LEU A 65 -6.07 -1.58 12.94
N ALA A 66 -6.56 -0.60 12.17
CA ALA A 66 -6.17 -0.43 10.78
C ALA A 66 -4.67 -0.13 10.70
N CYS A 67 -4.19 0.90 11.40
CA CYS A 67 -2.78 1.27 11.49
C CYS A 67 -1.89 0.09 11.91
N ALA A 68 -2.27 -0.66 12.94
CA ALA A 68 -1.51 -1.83 13.38
C ALA A 68 -1.42 -2.90 12.27
N ALA A 69 -2.54 -3.23 11.64
CA ALA A 69 -2.57 -4.22 10.56
C ALA A 69 -1.74 -3.78 9.35
N VAL A 70 -1.82 -2.50 8.96
CA VAL A 70 -1.04 -1.99 7.83
C VAL A 70 0.45 -1.96 8.15
N LEU A 71 0.85 -1.60 9.37
CA LEU A 71 2.25 -1.62 9.82
C LEU A 71 2.84 -3.04 9.86
N MET A 72 2.05 -4.04 10.28
CA MET A 72 2.49 -5.45 10.25
C MET A 72 2.76 -5.94 8.82
N LEU A 73 2.08 -5.37 7.82
CA LEU A 73 2.28 -5.75 6.43
C LEU A 73 3.37 -4.93 5.74
N TYR A 74 3.39 -3.61 5.96
CA TYR A 74 4.11 -2.66 5.12
C TYR A 74 5.02 -1.70 5.89
N GLY A 75 5.02 -1.75 7.23
CA GLY A 75 5.92 -0.95 8.05
C GLY A 75 7.39 -1.38 7.91
N PRO A 76 8.32 -0.74 8.63
CA PRO A 76 9.75 -1.03 8.56
C PRO A 76 10.13 -2.50 8.79
N SER A 77 9.36 -3.21 9.61
CA SER A 77 9.54 -4.65 9.91
C SER A 77 8.39 -5.51 9.38
N GLY A 78 7.62 -4.99 8.42
CA GLY A 78 6.47 -5.68 7.85
C GLY A 78 6.86 -6.79 6.87
N LYS A 79 5.85 -7.56 6.44
CA LYS A 79 6.01 -8.62 5.42
C LYS A 79 6.63 -8.10 4.11
N ILE A 80 6.18 -6.94 3.65
CA ILE A 80 6.76 -6.18 2.54
C ILE A 80 7.38 -4.94 3.17
N ALA A 81 8.57 -5.14 3.74
CA ALA A 81 9.20 -4.20 4.65
C ALA A 81 9.45 -2.83 4.01
N GLY A 82 9.16 -1.78 4.76
CA GLY A 82 9.57 -0.40 4.46
C GLY A 82 8.78 0.31 3.37
N LEU A 83 7.69 -0.28 2.87
CA LEU A 83 6.81 0.35 1.86
C LEU A 83 5.97 1.50 2.46
N LEU A 84 5.65 1.43 3.74
CA LEU A 84 5.04 2.51 4.52
C LEU A 84 5.97 2.99 5.62
N ARG A 85 5.88 4.28 5.91
CA ARG A 85 6.53 4.93 7.04
C ARG A 85 5.57 5.90 7.73
N PHE A 86 5.89 6.27 8.96
CA PHE A 86 5.19 7.37 9.61
C PHE A 86 5.46 8.67 8.86
N ARG A 87 4.43 9.50 8.75
CA ARG A 87 4.59 10.89 8.34
C ARG A 87 5.46 11.61 9.39
N ASN A 88 6.35 12.46 8.90
CA ASN A 88 7.07 13.40 9.76
C ASN A 88 6.15 14.51 10.25
#